data_AF-A0A646QYP6-F1
#
_entry.id   AF-A0A646QYP6-F1
#
_cell.length_a   1.000
_cell.length_b   1.000
_cell.length_c   1.000
_cell.angle_alpha   90.00
_cell.angle_beta   90.00
_cell.angle_gamma   90.00
#
_symmetry.space_group_name_H-M   'P 1'
#
loop_
_entity.id
_entity.type
_entity.pdbx_description
1 polymer ?
#
loop_
_entity_poly.entity_id
_entity_poly.type
_entity_poly.pdbx_seq_one_letter_code
_entity_poly.pdbx_strand_id
1 'polypeptide(L)'
;GVGKTTLLKIFNNQLLGMQHGFDLVVFLEVTRDPGVDRIHRALGSRLGLQWQGDETQEERAAHILRVLSKLNFVMLLDDVWEPLDLASLGIPILRYPTRQHLRKVVVATRIADVCINMDSDMTLEVECLPMEEAWDLFVQKVGIESIISHPRTLLYAQEVVKICGGLPFA
;
A
#
# COMPACT_ATOMS: atom_id res chain seq x y z
N GLY A 1 12.18 6.78 3.73
CA GLY A 1 10.95 5.95 3.75
C GLY A 1 11.34 4.50 3.90
N VAL A 2 10.70 3.77 4.81
CA VAL A 2 11.06 2.38 5.21
C VAL A 2 10.67 1.29 4.20
N GLY A 3 10.01 1.63 3.08
CA GLY A 3 9.73 0.67 2.00
C GLY A 3 8.31 0.08 1.95
N LYS A 4 7.35 0.57 2.75
CA LYS A 4 5.94 0.11 2.72
C LYS A 4 5.31 0.10 1.31
N THR A 5 5.39 1.22 0.58
CA THR A 5 4.92 1.32 -0.82
C THR A 5 5.59 0.28 -1.72
N THR A 6 6.89 0.05 -1.54
CA THR A 6 7.64 -0.96 -2.30
C THR A 6 7.12 -2.37 -2.00
N LEU A 7 6.88 -2.69 -0.72
CA LEU A 7 6.30 -3.97 -0.32
C LEU A 7 4.90 -4.19 -0.91
N LEU A 8 4.02 -3.17 -0.89
CA LEU A 8 2.71 -3.28 -1.51
C LEU A 8 2.80 -3.49 -3.03
N LYS A 9 3.74 -2.83 -3.72
CA LYS A 9 3.98 -3.02 -5.16
C LYS A 9 4.48 -4.43 -5.48
N ILE A 10 5.41 -4.96 -4.67
CA ILE A 10 5.89 -6.34 -4.81
C ILE A 10 4.72 -7.31 -4.60
N PHE A 11 3.91 -7.13 -3.56
CA PHE A 11 2.75 -7.95 -3.30
C PHE A 11 1.73 -7.91 -4.43
N ASN A 12 1.40 -6.71 -4.94
CA ASN A 12 0.54 -6.53 -6.10
C ASN A 12 1.04 -7.30 -7.33
N ASN A 13 2.34 -7.22 -7.62
CA ASN A 13 2.95 -7.90 -8.76
C ASN A 13 2.98 -9.42 -8.60
N GLN A 14 3.17 -9.92 -7.38
CA GLN A 14 3.10 -11.35 -7.09
C GLN A 14 1.69 -11.91 -7.29
N LEU A 15 0.65 -11.14 -6.92
CA LEU A 15 -0.72 -11.53 -7.19
C LEU A 15 -0.98 -11.66 -8.71
N LEU A 16 -0.43 -10.78 -9.54
CA LEU A 16 -0.55 -10.94 -11.00
C LEU A 16 0.06 -12.24 -11.55
N GLY A 17 1.01 -12.84 -10.84
CA GLY A 17 1.74 -14.05 -11.26
C GLY A 17 1.33 -15.36 -10.58
N MET A 18 0.37 -15.34 -9.65
CA MET A 18 0.00 -16.49 -8.83
C MET A 18 -1.51 -16.76 -8.85
N GLN A 19 -1.91 -18.03 -8.71
CA GLN A 19 -3.33 -18.33 -8.44
C GLN A 19 -3.67 -17.98 -6.99
N HIS A 20 -4.49 -16.94 -6.81
CA HIS A 20 -4.82 -16.39 -5.48
C HIS A 20 -6.33 -16.38 -5.14
N GLY A 21 -7.21 -16.81 -6.06
CA GLY A 21 -8.66 -16.90 -5.83
C GLY A 21 -9.42 -15.57 -5.75
N PHE A 22 -8.74 -14.42 -5.68
CA PHE A 22 -9.37 -13.11 -5.89
C PHE A 22 -9.77 -12.89 -7.35
N ASP A 23 -10.99 -12.37 -7.55
CA ASP A 23 -11.49 -11.91 -8.84
C ASP A 23 -10.94 -10.52 -9.20
N LEU A 24 -10.57 -9.73 -8.18
CA LEU A 24 -10.15 -8.34 -8.34
C LEU A 24 -8.98 -7.98 -7.41
N VAL A 25 -7.95 -7.36 -7.97
CA VAL A 25 -6.84 -6.75 -7.23
C VAL A 25 -6.84 -5.25 -7.52
N VAL A 26 -6.96 -4.43 -6.48
CA VAL A 26 -6.97 -2.97 -6.59
C VAL A 26 -5.78 -2.38 -5.85
N PHE A 27 -4.93 -1.63 -6.55
CA PHE A 27 -3.93 -0.77 -5.93
C PHE A 27 -4.36 0.69 -6.07
N LEU A 28 -4.43 1.40 -4.95
CA LEU A 28 -4.89 2.78 -4.84
C LEU A 28 -3.94 3.59 -3.94
N GLU A 29 -3.42 4.68 -4.47
CA GLU A 29 -2.65 5.65 -3.68
C GLU A 29 -3.62 6.68 -3.09
N VAL A 30 -3.66 6.75 -1.76
CA VAL A 30 -4.52 7.66 -0.99
C VAL A 30 -3.70 8.93 -0.75
N THR A 31 -3.92 9.95 -1.56
CA THR A 31 -3.23 11.24 -1.39
C THR A 31 -3.55 11.87 -0.03
N ARG A 32 -2.69 12.75 0.49
CA ARG A 32 -2.86 13.43 1.79
C ARG A 32 -4.20 14.18 1.97
N ASP A 33 -4.81 14.64 0.89
CA ASP A 33 -6.19 15.14 0.86
C ASP A 33 -7.01 14.25 -0.09
N PRO A 34 -7.44 13.08 0.39
CA PRO A 34 -7.99 12.04 -0.46
C PRO A 34 -9.48 12.25 -0.74
N GLY A 35 -10.07 13.37 -0.29
CA GLY A 35 -11.51 13.61 -0.14
C GLY A 35 -12.40 12.60 -0.86
N VAL A 36 -13.24 11.88 -0.10
CA VAL A 36 -14.09 10.72 -0.48
C VAL A 36 -14.39 10.57 -1.97
N ASP A 37 -14.86 11.64 -2.64
CA ASP A 37 -15.07 11.73 -4.08
C ASP A 37 -13.92 11.23 -4.97
N ARG A 38 -12.66 11.52 -4.60
CA ARG A 38 -11.47 11.07 -5.34
C ARG A 38 -11.28 9.57 -5.19
N ILE A 39 -11.46 9.03 -3.98
CA ILE A 39 -11.41 7.58 -3.74
C ILE A 39 -12.53 6.90 -4.53
N HIS A 40 -13.77 7.40 -4.46
CA HIS A 40 -14.87 6.86 -5.27
C HIS A 40 -14.51 6.88 -6.75
N ARG A 41 -14.06 8.01 -7.31
CA ARG A 41 -13.68 8.08 -8.73
C ARG A 41 -12.60 7.08 -9.11
N ALA A 42 -11.57 6.95 -8.28
CA ALA A 42 -10.47 6.03 -8.52
C ALA A 42 -10.93 4.56 -8.41
N LEU A 43 -11.77 4.22 -7.43
CA LEU A 43 -12.39 2.89 -7.32
C LEU A 43 -13.32 2.60 -8.50
N GLY A 44 -14.15 3.56 -8.90
CA GLY A 44 -15.05 3.39 -10.05
C GLY A 44 -14.30 3.09 -11.32
N SER A 45 -13.22 3.82 -11.59
CA SER A 45 -12.35 3.56 -12.73
C SER A 45 -11.80 2.13 -12.71
N ARG A 46 -11.37 1.64 -11.54
CA ARG A 46 -10.89 0.26 -11.37
C ARG A 46 -11.99 -0.80 -11.51
N LEU A 47 -13.23 -0.44 -11.18
CA LEU A 47 -14.41 -1.30 -11.25
C LEU A 47 -15.15 -1.21 -12.59
N GLY A 48 -14.72 -0.34 -13.51
CA GLY A 48 -15.42 -0.07 -14.78
C GLY A 48 -16.77 0.64 -14.59
N LEU A 49 -16.96 1.35 -13.49
CA LEU A 49 -18.15 2.15 -13.22
C LEU A 49 -18.10 3.47 -14.00
N GLN A 50 -19.24 3.84 -14.57
CA GLN A 50 -19.46 5.16 -15.17
C GLN A 50 -20.33 5.97 -14.22
N TRP A 51 -19.86 7.17 -13.88
CA TRP A 51 -20.53 8.08 -12.96
C TRP A 51 -21.41 9.06 -13.72
N GLN A 52 -22.62 9.32 -13.22
CA GLN A 52 -23.42 10.46 -13.65
C GLN A 52 -22.96 11.74 -12.93
N GLY A 53 -23.19 12.89 -13.55
CA GLY A 53 -22.58 14.17 -13.15
C GLY A 53 -23.06 14.70 -11.79
N ASP A 54 -24.24 14.27 -11.33
CA ASP A 54 -24.94 14.73 -10.14
C ASP A 54 -25.02 13.69 -9.02
N GLU A 55 -24.34 12.54 -9.16
CA GLU A 55 -24.35 11.48 -8.14
C GLU A 55 -23.74 11.94 -6.81
N THR A 56 -24.44 11.61 -5.72
CA THR A 56 -23.97 11.81 -4.36
C THR A 56 -22.89 10.81 -3.97
N GLN A 57 -22.21 11.06 -2.85
CA GLN A 57 -21.24 10.11 -2.29
C GLN A 57 -21.91 8.80 -1.91
N GLU A 58 -23.12 8.85 -1.35
CA GLU A 58 -23.90 7.68 -0.97
C GLU A 58 -24.29 6.83 -2.19
N GLU A 59 -24.68 7.47 -3.29
CA GLU A 59 -25.01 6.78 -4.54
C GLU A 59 -23.78 6.08 -5.13
N ARG A 60 -22.63 6.78 -5.19
CA ARG A 60 -21.35 6.19 -5.63
C ARG A 60 -20.94 5.02 -4.75
N ALA A 61 -21.05 5.16 -3.43
CA ALA A 61 -20.78 4.08 -2.48
C ALA A 61 -21.70 2.87 -2.71
N ALA A 62 -22.99 3.09 -2.97
CA ALA A 62 -23.94 2.02 -3.27
C ALA A 62 -23.59 1.27 -4.57
N HIS A 63 -23.12 1.98 -5.61
CA HIS A 63 -22.64 1.37 -6.84
C HIS A 63 -21.39 0.51 -6.61
N ILE A 64 -20.41 1.02 -5.86
CA ILE A 64 -19.19 0.28 -5.48
C ILE A 64 -19.57 -0.98 -4.68
N LEU A 65 -20.43 -0.83 -3.68
CA LEU A 65 -20.90 -1.92 -2.83
C LEU A 65 -21.58 -3.02 -3.64
N ARG A 66 -22.45 -2.66 -4.60
CA ARG A 66 -23.16 -3.62 -5.44
C ARG A 66 -22.21 -4.49 -6.27
N VAL A 67 -21.10 -3.92 -6.74
CA VAL A 67 -20.07 -4.65 -7.49
C VAL A 67 -19.22 -5.51 -6.55
N LEU A 68 -18.61 -4.89 -5.53
CA LEU A 68 -17.69 -5.57 -4.61
C LEU A 68 -18.37 -6.69 -3.80
N SER A 69 -19.67 -6.59 -3.54
CA SER A 69 -20.42 -7.64 -2.82
C SER A 69 -20.50 -8.97 -3.57
N LYS A 70 -20.19 -8.99 -4.87
CA LYS A 70 -20.21 -10.19 -5.72
C LYS A 70 -18.82 -10.74 -6.03
N LEU A 71 -17.77 -10.05 -5.59
CA LEU A 71 -16.39 -10.37 -5.92
C LEU A 71 -15.61 -10.76 -4.67
N ASN A 72 -14.64 -11.65 -4.89
CA ASN A 72 -13.49 -11.82 -4.03
C ASN A 72 -12.45 -10.77 -4.44
N PHE A 73 -12.00 -9.95 -3.50
CA PHE A 73 -11.07 -8.87 -3.82
C PHE A 73 -9.98 -8.69 -2.77
N VAL A 74 -8.86 -8.15 -3.21
CA VAL A 74 -7.86 -7.55 -2.34
C VAL A 74 -7.61 -6.11 -2.78
N MET A 75 -7.67 -5.21 -1.81
CA MET A 75 -7.46 -3.78 -2.01
C MET A 75 -6.22 -3.34 -1.23
N LEU A 76 -5.28 -2.71 -1.93
CA LEU A 76 -4.03 -2.20 -1.41
C LEU A 76 -4.12 -0.68 -1.41
N LEU A 77 -4.28 -0.10 -0.22
CA LEU A 77 -4.40 1.34 0.01
C LEU A 77 -3.06 1.88 0.48
N ASP A 78 -2.37 2.62 -0.38
CA ASP A 78 -1.04 3.16 -0.10
C ASP A 78 -1.11 4.62 0.38
N ASP A 79 -0.13 4.99 1.21
CA ASP A 79 0.06 6.33 1.80
C ASP A 79 -1.18 6.91 2.52
N VAL A 80 -1.95 6.11 3.27
CA VAL A 80 -3.14 6.60 4.00
C VAL A 80 -2.76 7.52 5.18
N TRP A 81 -3.27 8.74 5.20
CA TRP A 81 -3.00 9.76 6.23
C TRP A 81 -4.06 9.86 7.33
N GLU A 82 -5.32 9.55 7.01
CA GLU A 82 -6.45 9.64 7.94
C GLU A 82 -7.26 8.32 7.89
N PRO A 83 -7.89 7.92 9.01
CA PRO A 83 -8.73 6.73 9.03
C PRO A 83 -9.85 6.82 7.99
N LEU A 84 -10.01 5.76 7.19
CA LEU A 84 -11.04 5.70 6.17
C LEU A 84 -12.25 4.92 6.69
N ASP A 85 -13.45 5.49 6.57
CA ASP A 85 -14.68 4.72 6.73
C ASP A 85 -14.94 3.92 5.45
N LEU A 86 -14.53 2.65 5.46
CA LEU A 86 -14.70 1.74 4.35
C LEU A 86 -16.18 1.52 3.97
N ALA A 87 -17.12 1.65 4.92
CA ALA A 87 -18.55 1.55 4.63
C ALA A 87 -19.03 2.75 3.81
N SER A 88 -18.61 3.97 4.16
CA SER A 88 -18.87 5.19 3.37
C SER A 88 -18.28 5.12 1.96
N LEU A 89 -17.20 4.35 1.77
CA LEU A 89 -16.59 4.11 0.47
C LEU A 89 -17.28 2.99 -0.33
N GLY A 90 -18.28 2.33 0.25
CA GLY A 90 -18.97 1.19 -0.36
C GLY A 90 -18.15 -0.10 -0.37
N ILE A 91 -17.12 -0.22 0.46
CA ILE A 91 -16.23 -1.39 0.53
C ILE A 91 -16.79 -2.38 1.56
N PRO A 92 -17.31 -3.55 1.13
CA PRO A 92 -17.89 -4.51 2.06
C PRO A 92 -16.80 -5.35 2.72
N ILE A 93 -16.52 -5.10 4.00
CA ILE A 93 -15.74 -6.03 4.82
C ILE A 93 -16.68 -6.93 5.62
N LEU A 94 -16.45 -8.24 5.52
CA LEU A 94 -17.16 -9.21 6.34
C LEU A 94 -16.41 -9.35 7.67
N ARG A 95 -17.06 -9.01 8.78
CA ARG A 95 -16.53 -9.23 10.14
C ARG A 95 -16.26 -10.70 10.47
N TYR A 96 -16.87 -11.62 9.70
CA TYR A 96 -16.65 -13.06 9.82
C TYR A 96 -16.28 -13.63 8.45
N PRO A 97 -15.01 -14.01 8.23
CA PRO A 97 -14.59 -14.62 6.98
C PRO A 97 -15.26 -15.99 6.82
N THR A 98 -16.25 -16.08 5.95
CA THR A 98 -16.76 -17.37 5.50
C THR A 98 -15.80 -17.91 4.44
N ARG A 99 -15.67 -19.24 4.33
CA ARG A 99 -14.83 -19.88 3.29
C ARG A 99 -15.22 -19.49 1.85
N GLN A 100 -16.36 -18.82 1.66
CA GLN A 100 -16.90 -18.42 0.36
C GLN A 100 -16.52 -17.00 -0.07
N HIS A 101 -16.01 -16.15 0.84
CA HIS A 101 -15.69 -14.76 0.51
C HIS A 101 -14.27 -14.37 0.94
N LEU A 102 -13.39 -14.24 -0.05
CA LEU A 102 -12.03 -13.76 0.11
C LEU A 102 -12.01 -12.25 -0.13
N ARG A 103 -12.11 -11.47 0.94
CA ARG A 103 -12.07 -10.00 0.90
C ARG A 103 -10.99 -9.51 1.85
N LYS A 104 -10.03 -8.74 1.33
CA LYS A 104 -8.93 -8.18 2.12
C LYS A 104 -8.70 -6.72 1.78
N VAL A 105 -8.43 -5.91 2.80
CA VAL A 105 -7.94 -4.54 2.65
C VAL A 105 -6.60 -4.47 3.37
N VAL A 106 -5.56 -4.04 2.66
CA VAL A 106 -4.23 -3.83 3.20
C VAL A 106 -3.92 -2.35 3.13
N VAL A 107 -3.60 -1.74 4.26
CA VAL A 107 -3.31 -0.32 4.36
C VAL A 107 -1.82 -0.12 4.64
N ALA A 108 -1.16 0.71 3.85
CA ALA A 108 0.14 1.27 4.19
C ALA A 108 -0.03 2.70 4.68
N THR A 109 0.42 2.94 5.91
CA THR A 109 0.37 4.27 6.55
C THR A 109 1.68 4.55 7.29
N ARG A 110 1.95 5.83 7.53
CA ARG A 110 3.04 6.31 8.40
C ARG A 110 2.57 6.56 9.83
N ILE A 111 1.27 6.50 10.07
CA ILE A 111 0.62 6.90 11.32
C ILE A 111 -0.02 5.66 11.92
N ALA A 112 0.55 5.14 13.00
CA ALA A 112 0.06 3.91 13.64
C ALA A 112 -1.43 4.03 14.06
N ASP A 113 -1.85 5.22 14.50
CA ASP A 113 -3.23 5.49 14.90
C ASP A 113 -4.24 5.30 13.76
N VAL A 114 -3.84 5.43 12.49
CA VAL A 114 -4.72 5.12 11.35
C VAL A 114 -5.11 3.64 11.37
N CYS A 115 -4.16 2.74 11.64
CA CYS A 115 -4.44 1.30 11.73
C CYS A 115 -5.40 0.97 12.87
N ILE A 116 -5.21 1.62 14.03
CA ILE A 116 -6.04 1.43 15.23
C ILE A 116 -7.47 1.91 14.97
N ASN A 117 -7.61 3.13 14.45
CA ASN A 117 -8.92 3.77 14.23
C ASN A 117 -9.70 3.14 13.07
N MET A 118 -9.05 2.35 12.21
CA MET A 118 -9.69 1.54 11.17
C MET A 118 -10.03 0.12 11.63
N ASP A 119 -9.88 -0.19 12.93
CA ASP A 119 -10.13 -1.52 13.50
C ASP A 119 -9.37 -2.65 12.76
N SER A 120 -8.08 -2.41 12.44
CA SER A 120 -7.29 -3.37 11.65
C SER A 120 -7.16 -4.73 12.35
N ASP A 121 -7.47 -5.82 11.64
CA ASP A 121 -7.34 -7.20 12.16
C ASP A 121 -5.88 -7.58 12.49
N MET A 122 -4.93 -7.02 11.74
CA MET A 122 -3.49 -7.27 11.88
C MET A 122 -2.72 -6.01 11.52
N THR A 123 -1.69 -5.72 12.31
CA THR A 123 -0.73 -4.65 12.03
C THR A 123 0.67 -5.24 11.87
N LEU A 124 1.42 -4.70 10.91
CA LEU A 124 2.82 -5.04 10.67
C LEU A 124 3.62 -3.75 10.65
N GLU A 125 4.57 -3.64 11.58
CA GLU A 125 5.53 -2.55 11.56
C GLU A 125 6.65 -2.87 10.57
N VAL A 126 6.92 -1.94 9.65
CA VAL A 126 8.04 -2.05 8.71
C VAL A 126 9.19 -1.26 9.28
N GLU A 127 10.15 -1.98 9.85
CA GLU A 127 11.34 -1.42 10.50
C GLU A 127 12.36 -0.92 9.46
N CYS A 128 13.35 -0.16 9.94
CA CYS A 128 14.53 0.16 9.14
C CYS A 128 15.34 -1.10 8.85
N LEU A 129 16.09 -1.09 7.75
CA LEU A 129 17.01 -2.17 7.43
C LEU A 129 18.10 -2.26 8.51
N PRO A 130 18.48 -3.48 8.92
CA PRO A 130 19.73 -3.71 9.63
C PRO A 130 20.91 -3.07 8.88
N MET A 131 21.94 -2.64 9.61
CA MET A 131 23.08 -1.93 9.00
C MET A 131 23.79 -2.74 7.91
N GLU A 132 23.82 -4.06 8.05
CA GLU A 132 24.37 -4.97 7.04
C GLU A 132 23.52 -4.95 5.75
N GLU A 133 22.20 -5.12 5.85
CA GLU A 133 21.29 -5.04 4.71
C GLU A 133 21.25 -3.64 4.06
N ALA A 134 21.38 -2.59 4.88
CA ALA A 134 21.48 -1.21 4.39
C ALA A 134 22.78 -0.98 3.59
N TRP A 135 23.88 -1.58 4.04
CA TRP A 135 25.14 -1.57 3.30
C TRP A 135 25.02 -2.32 1.98
N ASP A 136 24.43 -3.51 2.00
CA ASP A 136 24.22 -4.32 0.79
C ASP A 136 23.35 -3.59 -0.24
N LEU A 137 22.26 -2.95 0.22
CA LEU A 137 21.41 -2.13 -0.63
C LEU A 137 22.20 -0.94 -1.23
N PHE A 138 23.03 -0.27 -0.43
CA PHE A 138 23.86 0.84 -0.91
C PHE A 138 24.84 0.37 -2.00
N VAL A 139 25.55 -0.73 -1.76
CA VAL A 139 26.47 -1.35 -2.74
C VAL A 139 25.73 -1.74 -4.01
N GLN A 140 24.53 -2.32 -3.89
CA GLN A 140 23.70 -2.69 -5.04
C GLN A 140 23.30 -1.47 -5.89
N LYS A 141 23.05 -0.31 -5.27
CA LYS A 141 22.64 0.91 -5.97
C LYS A 141 23.80 1.70 -6.57
N VAL A 142 24.93 1.79 -5.86
CA VAL A 142 26.10 2.59 -6.24
C VAL A 142 27.08 1.81 -7.13
N GLY A 143 27.10 0.48 -6.98
CA GLY A 143 28.04 -0.42 -7.63
C GLY A 143 29.35 -0.53 -6.85
N ILE A 144 29.81 -1.76 -6.67
CA ILE A 144 31.03 -2.05 -5.88
C ILE A 144 32.28 -1.39 -6.48
N GLU A 145 32.38 -1.32 -7.81
CA GLU A 145 33.52 -0.71 -8.52
C GLU A 145 33.71 0.77 -8.15
N SER A 146 32.60 1.51 -8.05
CA SER A 146 32.61 2.91 -7.61
C SER A 146 33.16 3.06 -6.19
N ILE A 147 32.78 2.13 -5.30
CA ILE A 147 33.13 2.18 -3.87
C ILE A 147 34.61 1.85 -3.65
N ILE A 148 35.15 0.87 -4.38
CA ILE A 148 36.55 0.44 -4.23
C ILE A 148 37.54 1.24 -5.09
N SER A 149 37.04 2.18 -5.91
CA SER A 149 37.86 3.01 -6.81
C SER A 149 38.96 3.80 -6.10
N HIS A 150 38.76 4.19 -4.85
CA HIS A 150 39.74 4.89 -4.03
C HIS A 150 39.57 4.54 -2.54
N PRO A 151 40.66 4.30 -1.77
CA PRO A 151 40.61 4.02 -0.34
C PRO A 151 39.70 4.92 0.51
N ARG A 152 39.58 6.22 0.17
CA ARG A 152 38.70 7.15 0.90
C ARG A 152 37.23 6.96 0.57
N THR A 153 36.90 6.50 -0.63
CA THR A 153 35.51 6.30 -1.06
C THR A 153 34.81 5.24 -0.23
N LEU A 154 35.51 4.17 0.17
CA LEU A 154 34.97 3.17 1.08
C LEU A 154 34.61 3.78 2.44
N LEU A 155 35.49 4.61 3.01
CA LEU A 155 35.24 5.29 4.29
C LEU A 155 34.01 6.21 4.20
N TYR A 156 33.92 7.02 3.14
CA TYR A 156 32.76 7.90 2.94
C TYR A 156 31.47 7.12 2.69
N ALA A 157 31.51 6.05 1.92
CA ALA A 157 30.35 5.19 1.68
C ALA A 157 29.80 4.63 3.01
N GLN A 158 30.68 4.15 3.89
CA GLN A 158 30.28 3.64 5.20
C GLN A 158 29.70 4.72 6.10
N GLU A 159 30.26 5.94 6.07
CA GLU A 159 29.71 7.09 6.81
C GLU A 159 28.33 7.48 6.28
N VAL A 160 28.14 7.52 4.96
CA VAL A 160 26.84 7.80 4.33
C VAL A 160 25.80 6.77 4.77
N VAL A 161 26.10 5.47 4.72
CA VAL A 161 25.15 4.42 5.14
C VAL A 161 24.78 4.56 6.61
N LYS A 162 25.73 4.93 7.48
CA LYS A 162 25.44 5.23 8.90
C LYS A 162 24.50 6.43 9.04
N ILE A 163 24.71 7.49 8.26
CA ILE A 163 23.84 8.68 8.26
C ILE A 163 22.42 8.33 7.77
N CYS A 164 22.30 7.47 6.76
CA CYS A 164 21.02 7.00 6.23
C CYS A 164 20.21 6.19 7.26
N GLY A 165 20.84 5.65 8.31
CA GLY A 165 20.12 5.07 9.45
C GLY A 165 19.28 3.84 9.11
N GLY A 166 19.66 3.08 8.07
CA GLY A 166 18.90 1.92 7.61
C GLY A 166 17.63 2.25 6.81
N LEU A 167 17.40 3.52 6.44
CA LEU A 167 16.27 3.90 5.59
C LEU A 167 16.57 3.59 4.11
N PRO A 168 15.79 2.72 3.43
CA PRO A 168 16.02 2.35 2.04
C PRO A 168 15.99 3.50 1.01
N PHE A 169 15.38 4.64 1.36
CA PHE A 169 15.17 5.79 0.48
C PHE A 169 15.98 7.03 0.89
N ALA A 170 16.76 6.96 1.96
CA ALA A 170 17.51 8.13 2.45
C ALA A 170 18.50 8.69 1.42
#